data_AF-A0A674MD66-F1
#
_entry.id   AF-A0A674MD66-F1
#
_cell.length_a   1.000
_cell.length_b   1.000
_cell.length_c   1.000
_cell.angle_alpha   90.00
_cell.angle_beta   90.00
_cell.angle_gamma   90.00
#
_symmetry.space_group_name_H-M   'P 1'
#
loop_
_entity.id
_entity.type
_entity.pdbx_description
1 polymer ?
#
loop_
_entity_poly.entity_id
_entity_poly.type
_entity_poly.pdbx_seq_one_letter_code
_entity_poly.pdbx_strand_id
1 'polypeptide(L)'
;EIKGFPAFFFFSFFRLSDCNLRERSCEALSPVLSASSSSLLELDLSDNDLRDSGLNKLSVGLKSPNCRLEILRLSGCLITAEGCSSLASALRSNPTHLKELDLSFNHPGDDGTKQLSAVLEDPELSLEVLRLDHCGKERLKSGLKKYHCELSVDTNTVHRSIQVSNNWIMRRVAEDQPYPAHPERFDVCPQLLCSNSLTGRCYWEVEWTGWVWISVAYKKIWRHGSSPQGQFGANQHSWSLECSDSGYSVLHNNKRVDLPPLSSTGPRRVAVYVNYPAGTVTFYRITTDTLVHLYTFKTTFIEPLFPGFGFGLWSWFVPGSSVHLCSNAGEARV
;
A
#
# COMPACT_ATOMS: atom_id res chain seq x y z
N GLU A 1 7.84 20.15 3.87
CA GLU A 1 7.36 21.52 3.56
C GLU A 1 8.08 21.98 2.30
N ILE A 2 7.36 22.22 1.21
CA ILE A 2 7.94 22.66 -0.06
C ILE A 2 8.23 24.17 0.08
N LYS A 3 9.50 24.58 0.07
CA LYS A 3 9.90 25.98 0.14
C LYS A 3 10.32 26.46 -1.24
N GLY A 4 9.56 27.40 -1.81
CA GLY A 4 9.94 28.27 -2.93
C GLY A 4 10.35 27.54 -4.21
N PHE A 5 9.49 27.57 -5.22
CA PHE A 5 9.88 27.23 -6.58
C PHE A 5 10.56 28.45 -7.23
N PRO A 6 11.83 28.38 -7.69
CA PRO A 6 12.38 29.39 -8.59
C PRO A 6 11.53 29.50 -9.86
N ALA A 7 11.39 30.71 -10.41
CA ALA A 7 10.41 31.07 -11.44
C ALA A 7 10.63 30.46 -12.85
N PHE A 8 11.29 29.32 -12.97
CA PHE A 8 11.54 28.63 -14.24
C PHE A 8 11.35 27.12 -14.07
N PHE A 9 10.11 26.63 -14.18
CA PHE A 9 9.85 25.19 -14.23
C PHE A 9 9.31 24.75 -15.60
N PHE A 10 10.20 24.08 -16.34
CA PHE A 10 9.93 23.31 -17.55
C PHE A 10 9.62 21.85 -17.18
N PHE A 11 8.60 21.61 -16.35
CA PHE A 11 8.11 20.25 -16.14
C PHE A 11 6.67 20.15 -16.63
N SER A 12 6.46 19.38 -17.70
CA SER A 12 5.13 18.96 -18.11
C SER A 12 4.51 17.98 -17.11
N PHE A 13 5.33 17.33 -16.28
CA PHE A 13 4.91 16.29 -15.34
C PHE A 13 5.66 16.47 -14.02
N PHE A 14 4.92 16.57 -12.91
CA PHE A 14 5.48 16.72 -11.57
C PHE A 14 4.87 15.71 -10.61
N ARG A 15 5.71 14.79 -10.12
CA ARG A 15 5.29 13.71 -9.21
C ARG A 15 5.82 13.96 -7.82
N LEU A 16 4.89 14.10 -6.88
CA LEU A 16 5.10 14.32 -5.47
C LEU A 16 4.35 13.27 -4.63
N SER A 17 4.09 12.10 -5.21
CA SER A 17 3.43 10.99 -4.55
C SER A 17 4.25 10.50 -3.35
N ASP A 18 3.60 10.20 -2.22
CA ASP A 18 4.23 9.66 -1.00
C ASP A 18 5.41 10.51 -0.49
N CYS A 19 5.28 11.84 -0.56
CA CYS A 19 6.31 12.80 -0.12
C CYS A 19 6.04 13.37 1.28
N ASN A 20 5.12 12.75 2.04
CA ASN A 20 4.67 13.22 3.36
C ASN A 20 4.23 14.70 3.34
N LEU A 21 3.59 15.11 2.24
CA LEU A 21 3.02 16.44 2.10
C LEU A 21 1.76 16.55 2.94
N ARG A 22 1.54 17.77 3.43
CA ARG A 22 0.37 18.18 4.21
C ARG A 22 -0.28 19.40 3.56
N GLU A 23 -1.34 19.89 4.17
CA GLU A 23 -2.26 20.90 3.62
C GLU A 23 -1.53 22.21 3.25
N ARG A 24 -0.51 22.59 4.02
CA ARG A 24 0.34 23.78 3.76
C ARG A 24 1.14 23.67 2.47
N SER A 25 1.42 22.46 1.98
CA SER A 25 2.17 22.28 0.72
C SER A 25 1.33 22.73 -0.49
N CYS A 26 -0.01 22.62 -0.39
CA CYS A 26 -0.93 23.07 -1.43
C CYS A 26 -0.98 24.60 -1.57
N GLU A 27 -0.68 25.36 -0.51
CA GLU A 27 -0.50 26.82 -0.60
C GLU A 27 0.66 27.20 -1.52
N ALA A 28 1.75 26.42 -1.50
CA ALA A 28 2.90 26.67 -2.36
C ALA A 28 2.67 26.22 -3.82
N LEU A 29 1.80 25.23 -4.05
CA LEU A 29 1.49 24.70 -5.38
C LEU A 29 0.43 25.53 -6.11
N SER A 30 -0.52 26.14 -5.40
CA SER A 30 -1.57 26.95 -6.02
C SER A 30 -1.04 28.08 -6.92
N PRO A 31 -0.04 28.89 -6.50
CA PRO A 31 0.55 29.91 -7.37
C PRO A 31 1.17 29.32 -8.64
N VAL A 32 1.79 28.14 -8.55
CA VAL A 32 2.40 27.43 -9.69
C VAL A 32 1.35 27.03 -10.72
N LEU A 33 0.17 26.59 -10.28
CA LEU A 33 -0.95 26.27 -11.18
C LEU A 33 -1.54 27.52 -11.86
N SER A 34 -1.51 28.66 -11.17
CA SER A 34 -2.07 29.92 -11.68
C SER A 34 -1.13 30.77 -12.54
N ALA A 35 0.16 30.43 -12.56
CA ALA A 35 1.17 31.21 -13.26
C ALA A 35 1.03 31.04 -14.78
N SER A 36 0.99 32.15 -15.52
CA SER A 36 0.94 32.14 -16.99
C SER A 36 2.17 31.50 -17.64
N SER A 37 3.30 31.46 -16.93
CA SER A 37 4.53 30.77 -17.33
C SER A 37 4.53 29.28 -17.01
N SER A 38 3.51 28.76 -16.33
CA SER A 38 3.43 27.36 -15.95
C SER A 38 3.24 26.47 -17.18
N SER A 39 4.06 25.43 -17.26
CA SER A 39 3.99 24.40 -18.31
C SER A 39 3.49 23.05 -17.78
N LEU A 40 2.97 23.04 -16.54
CA LEU A 40 2.59 21.82 -15.84
C LEU A 40 1.29 21.22 -16.41
N LEU A 41 1.39 19.99 -16.92
CA LEU A 41 0.27 19.24 -17.50
C LEU A 41 -0.18 18.08 -16.59
N GLU A 42 0.75 17.42 -15.90
CA GLU A 42 0.46 16.34 -14.95
C GLU A 42 0.98 16.69 -13.55
N LEU A 43 0.11 16.58 -12.56
CA LEU A 43 0.44 16.71 -11.14
C LEU A 43 -0.04 15.48 -10.38
N ASP A 44 0.91 14.71 -9.86
CA ASP A 44 0.61 13.57 -8.98
C ASP A 44 0.95 13.90 -7.54
N LEU A 45 -0.08 14.00 -6.71
CA LEU A 45 -0.02 14.26 -5.28
C LEU A 45 -0.51 13.08 -4.44
N SER A 46 -0.67 11.90 -5.04
CA SER A 46 -1.19 10.70 -4.39
C SER A 46 -0.43 10.34 -3.11
N ASP A 47 -1.07 9.64 -2.18
CA ASP A 47 -0.43 9.18 -0.93
C ASP A 47 0.10 10.30 -0.01
N ASN A 48 -0.50 11.50 -0.05
CA ASN A 48 -0.19 12.59 0.88
C ASN A 48 -1.42 12.95 1.72
N ASP A 49 -1.26 13.26 3.00
CA ASP A 49 -2.39 13.62 3.89
C ASP A 49 -2.81 15.09 3.69
N LEU A 50 -3.31 15.42 2.49
CA LEU A 50 -3.66 16.79 2.09
C LEU A 50 -5.00 17.26 2.65
N ARG A 51 -5.96 16.34 2.84
CA ARG A 51 -7.32 16.61 3.34
C ARG A 51 -8.08 17.64 2.47
N ASP A 52 -9.30 17.95 2.87
CA ASP A 52 -10.12 18.95 2.19
C ASP A 52 -9.46 20.33 2.21
N SER A 53 -8.83 20.72 3.31
CA SER A 53 -8.20 22.05 3.40
C SER A 53 -7.02 22.22 2.43
N GLY A 54 -6.23 21.18 2.18
CA GLY A 54 -5.19 21.19 1.14
C GLY A 54 -5.79 21.24 -0.26
N LEU A 55 -6.83 20.45 -0.53
CA LEU A 55 -7.54 20.49 -1.81
C LEU A 55 -8.21 21.85 -2.07
N ASN A 56 -8.77 22.49 -1.04
CA ASN A 56 -9.36 23.82 -1.14
C ASN A 56 -8.32 24.86 -1.55
N LYS A 57 -7.10 24.78 -1.02
CA LYS A 57 -5.96 25.63 -1.42
C LYS A 57 -5.56 25.38 -2.86
N LEU A 58 -5.43 24.11 -3.26
CA LEU A 58 -5.09 23.74 -4.63
C LEU A 58 -6.16 24.20 -5.63
N SER A 59 -7.43 24.13 -5.23
CA SER A 59 -8.58 24.55 -6.04
C SER A 59 -8.53 26.03 -6.42
N VAL A 60 -7.92 26.89 -5.59
CA VAL A 60 -7.70 28.30 -5.95
C VAL A 60 -6.83 28.42 -7.22
N GLY A 61 -5.78 27.60 -7.34
CA GLY A 61 -4.92 27.57 -8.51
C GLY A 61 -5.62 26.98 -9.74
N LEU A 62 -6.42 25.93 -9.56
CA LEU A 62 -7.22 25.31 -10.64
C LEU A 62 -8.28 26.25 -11.22
N LYS A 63 -8.79 27.19 -10.42
CA LYS A 63 -9.71 28.24 -10.90
C LYS A 63 -9.03 29.25 -11.81
N SER A 64 -7.70 29.27 -11.95
CA SER A 64 -7.04 30.25 -12.80
C SER A 64 -7.26 29.94 -14.28
N PRO A 65 -7.58 30.94 -15.13
CA PRO A 65 -7.63 30.74 -16.59
C PRO A 65 -6.26 30.41 -17.19
N ASN A 66 -5.17 30.57 -16.44
CA ASN A 66 -3.82 30.18 -16.85
C ASN A 66 -3.50 28.72 -16.52
N CYS A 67 -4.37 28.00 -15.80
CA CYS A 67 -4.10 26.63 -15.39
C CYS A 67 -4.19 25.69 -16.59
N ARG A 68 -3.08 25.04 -16.93
CA ARG A 68 -2.94 24.12 -18.08
C ARG A 68 -2.96 22.64 -17.70
N LEU A 69 -3.32 22.34 -16.46
CA LEU A 69 -3.23 20.99 -15.92
C LEU A 69 -4.25 20.08 -16.63
N GLU A 70 -3.75 19.00 -17.24
CA GLU A 70 -4.55 17.97 -17.92
C GLU A 70 -4.79 16.74 -17.03
N ILE A 71 -3.87 16.43 -16.12
CA ILE A 71 -3.93 15.25 -15.26
C ILE A 71 -3.68 15.65 -13.82
N LEU A 72 -4.62 15.32 -12.94
CA LEU A 72 -4.50 15.53 -11.50
C LEU A 72 -4.74 14.21 -10.76
N ARG A 73 -3.72 13.72 -10.06
CA ARG A 73 -3.84 12.53 -9.21
C ARG A 73 -3.78 12.92 -7.74
N LEU A 74 -4.84 12.59 -7.02
CA LEU A 74 -5.07 12.85 -5.61
C LEU A 74 -5.47 11.56 -4.89
N SER A 75 -5.03 10.41 -5.40
CA SER A 75 -5.42 9.11 -4.86
C SER A 75 -4.87 8.96 -3.43
N GLY A 76 -5.75 8.69 -2.47
CA GLY A 76 -5.33 8.48 -1.08
C GLY A 76 -4.98 9.74 -0.31
N CYS A 77 -5.62 10.88 -0.63
CA CYS A 77 -5.32 12.17 -0.06
C CYS A 77 -6.19 12.61 1.13
N LEU A 78 -7.04 11.73 1.66
CA LEU A 78 -8.00 12.00 2.73
C LEU A 78 -9.05 13.06 2.36
N ILE A 79 -9.45 13.07 1.09
CA ILE A 79 -10.47 14.00 0.57
C ILE A 79 -11.86 13.48 0.90
N THR A 80 -12.74 14.36 1.36
CA THR A 80 -14.14 14.08 1.66
C THR A 80 -15.08 14.75 0.66
N ALA A 81 -16.39 14.61 0.87
CA ALA A 81 -17.41 15.33 0.12
C ALA A 81 -17.18 16.85 0.09
N GLU A 82 -16.66 17.46 1.17
CA GLU A 82 -16.40 18.89 1.23
C GLU A 82 -15.34 19.31 0.21
N GLY A 83 -14.20 18.61 0.18
CA GLY A 83 -13.15 18.88 -0.80
C GLY A 83 -13.60 18.62 -2.24
N CYS A 84 -14.40 17.57 -2.47
CA CYS A 84 -14.99 17.29 -3.77
C CYS A 84 -15.91 18.42 -4.25
N SER A 85 -16.70 19.02 -3.36
CA SER A 85 -17.57 20.17 -3.66
C SER A 85 -16.75 21.39 -4.11
N SER A 86 -15.68 21.71 -3.38
CA SER A 86 -14.76 22.80 -3.73
C SER A 86 -14.07 22.56 -5.08
N LEU A 87 -13.63 21.33 -5.33
CA LEU A 87 -13.00 20.94 -6.59
C LEU A 87 -13.98 21.02 -7.76
N ALA A 88 -15.20 20.48 -7.61
CA ALA A 88 -16.22 20.57 -8.66
C ALA A 88 -16.59 22.02 -8.98
N SER A 89 -16.70 22.88 -7.96
CA SER A 89 -16.89 24.32 -8.15
C SER A 89 -15.72 24.96 -8.92
N ALA A 90 -14.48 24.56 -8.62
CA ALA A 90 -13.31 25.07 -9.33
C ALA A 90 -13.32 24.69 -10.81
N LEU A 91 -13.60 23.42 -11.12
CA LEU A 91 -13.62 22.91 -12.49
C LEU A 91 -14.74 23.52 -13.34
N ARG A 92 -15.86 23.94 -12.74
CA ARG A 92 -16.96 24.64 -13.44
C ARG A 92 -16.73 26.14 -13.63
N SER A 93 -15.90 26.75 -12.79
CA SER A 93 -15.77 28.21 -12.76
C SER A 93 -15.00 28.79 -13.95
N ASN A 94 -14.17 27.97 -14.60
CA ASN A 94 -13.44 28.33 -15.81
C ASN A 94 -13.28 27.09 -16.69
N PRO A 95 -13.21 27.24 -18.03
CA PRO A 95 -12.88 26.13 -18.91
C PRO A 95 -11.56 25.51 -18.46
N THR A 96 -11.66 24.32 -17.88
CA THR A 96 -10.49 23.59 -17.42
C THR A 96 -9.87 22.86 -18.61
N HIS A 97 -8.58 22.57 -18.54
CA HIS A 97 -7.90 21.66 -19.44
C HIS A 97 -7.81 20.24 -18.86
N LEU A 98 -8.37 20.03 -17.66
CA LEU A 98 -8.27 18.77 -16.93
C LEU A 98 -9.07 17.67 -17.64
N LYS A 99 -8.37 16.62 -18.05
CA LYS A 99 -8.91 15.43 -18.74
C LYS A 99 -8.98 14.22 -17.83
N GLU A 100 -8.03 14.06 -16.90
CA GLU A 100 -8.00 12.95 -15.95
C GLU A 100 -7.95 13.46 -14.51
N LEU A 101 -8.91 13.01 -13.70
CA LEU A 101 -8.94 13.21 -12.26
C LEU A 101 -8.97 11.85 -11.55
N ASP A 102 -7.92 11.56 -10.77
CA ASP A 102 -7.87 10.39 -9.92
C ASP A 102 -8.07 10.76 -8.45
N LEU A 103 -9.21 10.34 -7.89
CA LEU A 103 -9.57 10.50 -6.48
C LEU A 103 -9.76 9.14 -5.79
N SER A 104 -9.23 8.07 -6.37
CA SER A 104 -9.28 6.72 -5.78
C SER A 104 -8.74 6.71 -4.34
N PHE A 105 -9.21 5.77 -3.51
CA PHE A 105 -8.79 5.66 -2.11
C PHE A 105 -9.04 6.91 -1.25
N ASN A 106 -10.06 7.73 -1.56
CA ASN A 106 -10.55 8.82 -0.71
C ASN A 106 -11.93 8.49 -0.10
N HIS A 107 -12.65 9.50 0.41
CA HIS A 107 -14.03 9.35 0.87
C HIS A 107 -14.93 10.48 0.34
N PRO A 108 -15.13 10.59 -1.00
CA PRO A 108 -16.01 11.59 -1.59
C PRO A 108 -17.46 11.52 -1.08
N GLY A 109 -17.90 10.38 -0.55
CA GLY A 109 -19.30 10.14 -0.20
C GLY A 109 -20.21 10.17 -1.42
N ASP A 110 -21.52 9.99 -1.21
CA ASP A 110 -22.49 10.00 -2.30
C ASP A 110 -22.60 11.41 -2.92
N ASP A 111 -22.61 12.44 -2.08
CA ASP A 111 -22.70 13.84 -2.52
C ASP A 111 -21.49 14.29 -3.36
N GLY A 112 -20.27 14.02 -2.89
CA GLY A 112 -19.05 14.37 -3.62
C GLY A 112 -18.93 13.58 -4.92
N THR A 113 -19.31 12.29 -4.91
CA THR A 113 -19.36 11.46 -6.13
C THR A 113 -20.33 12.02 -7.15
N LYS A 114 -21.54 12.41 -6.72
CA LYS A 114 -22.56 13.00 -7.59
C LYS A 114 -22.09 14.33 -8.20
N GLN A 115 -21.48 15.20 -7.39
CA GLN A 115 -20.96 16.49 -7.86
C GLN A 115 -19.86 16.33 -8.92
N LEU A 116 -18.92 15.41 -8.70
CA LEU A 116 -17.84 15.13 -9.66
C LEU A 116 -18.32 14.39 -10.91
N SER A 117 -19.30 13.49 -10.79
CA SER A 117 -19.91 12.83 -11.95
C SER A 117 -20.62 13.84 -12.84
N ALA A 118 -21.32 14.81 -12.26
CA ALA A 118 -21.93 15.89 -13.04
C ALA A 118 -20.90 16.78 -13.76
N VAL A 119 -19.65 16.85 -13.28
CA VAL A 119 -18.55 17.55 -13.97
C VAL A 119 -18.08 16.72 -15.17
N LEU A 120 -18.01 15.40 -15.05
CA LEU A 120 -17.66 14.48 -16.13
C LEU A 120 -18.72 14.45 -17.25
N GLU A 121 -19.99 14.58 -16.91
CA GLU A 121 -21.13 14.57 -17.85
C GLU A 121 -21.35 15.90 -18.58
N ASP A 122 -20.64 16.96 -18.18
CA ASP A 122 -20.81 18.30 -18.73
C ASP A 122 -20.01 18.45 -20.05
N PRO A 123 -20.69 18.61 -21.20
CA PRO A 123 -20.01 18.64 -22.50
C PRO A 123 -19.17 19.90 -22.73
N GLU A 124 -19.33 20.93 -21.91
CA GLU A 124 -18.51 22.15 -21.97
C GLU A 124 -17.18 22.00 -21.21
N LEU A 125 -17.03 20.92 -20.42
CA LEU A 125 -15.83 20.63 -19.64
C LEU A 125 -14.99 19.54 -20.33
N SER A 126 -13.67 19.58 -20.09
CA SER A 126 -12.71 18.66 -20.73
C SER A 126 -12.51 17.34 -20.00
N LEU A 127 -13.19 17.10 -18.88
CA LEU A 127 -12.93 15.92 -18.06
C LEU A 127 -13.43 14.67 -18.80
N GLU A 128 -12.54 13.72 -19.04
CA GLU A 128 -12.82 12.48 -19.78
C GLU A 128 -12.76 11.26 -18.85
N VAL A 129 -11.91 11.32 -17.82
CA VAL A 129 -11.65 10.22 -16.91
C VAL A 129 -11.77 10.68 -15.46
N LEU A 130 -12.70 10.07 -14.73
CA LEU A 130 -12.84 10.20 -13.28
C LEU A 130 -12.64 8.84 -12.63
N ARG A 131 -11.62 8.71 -11.76
CA ARG A 131 -11.36 7.49 -10.99
C ARG A 131 -11.75 7.69 -9.54
N LEU A 132 -12.63 6.83 -9.03
CA LEU A 132 -13.11 6.82 -7.65
C LEU A 132 -12.96 5.43 -7.00
N ASP A 133 -12.02 4.63 -7.51
CA ASP A 133 -11.85 3.24 -7.08
C ASP A 133 -11.48 3.15 -5.59
N HIS A 134 -12.00 2.15 -4.91
CA HIS A 134 -11.67 1.84 -3.50
C HIS A 134 -11.90 2.99 -2.49
N CYS A 135 -12.84 3.89 -2.79
CA CYS A 135 -13.27 4.94 -1.88
C CYS A 135 -14.10 4.41 -0.71
N GLY A 136 -14.01 5.06 0.45
CA GLY A 136 -14.75 4.66 1.64
C GLY A 136 -14.29 5.36 2.92
N LYS A 137 -15.13 5.33 3.95
CA LYS A 137 -14.86 5.99 5.24
C LYS A 137 -13.62 5.45 5.94
N GLU A 138 -13.24 4.20 5.67
CA GLU A 138 -12.03 3.56 6.16
C GLU A 138 -10.75 4.26 5.67
N ARG A 139 -10.85 5.03 4.58
CA ARG A 139 -9.74 5.84 4.05
C ARG A 139 -9.47 7.09 4.87
N LEU A 140 -10.34 7.48 5.81
CA LEU A 140 -10.17 8.63 6.70
C LEU A 140 -9.21 8.35 7.88
N LYS A 141 -8.14 7.62 7.61
CA LYS A 141 -7.04 7.39 8.56
C LYS A 141 -5.77 8.01 7.99
N SER A 142 -4.95 8.62 8.83
CA SER A 142 -3.67 9.19 8.36
C SER A 142 -2.66 8.11 7.99
N GLY A 143 -1.79 8.43 7.03
CA GLY A 143 -0.70 7.55 6.58
C GLY A 143 -1.15 6.19 6.04
N LEU A 144 -0.29 5.17 6.15
CA LEU A 144 -0.53 3.85 5.54
C LEU A 144 -1.72 3.09 6.13
N LYS A 145 -2.16 3.45 7.35
CA LYS A 145 -3.32 2.81 8.00
C LYS A 145 -4.61 2.97 7.19
N LYS A 146 -4.69 3.96 6.29
CA LYS A 146 -5.80 4.12 5.34
C LYS A 146 -5.94 2.95 4.36
N TYR A 147 -4.87 2.19 4.15
CA TYR A 147 -4.84 1.03 3.24
C TYR A 147 -4.99 -0.31 3.96
N HIS A 148 -5.39 -0.31 5.24
CA HIS A 148 -5.47 -1.53 6.00
C HIS A 148 -6.34 -2.60 5.32
N CYS A 149 -5.80 -3.80 5.18
CA CYS A 149 -6.48 -5.00 4.70
C CYS A 149 -6.64 -5.99 5.83
N GLU A 150 -7.83 -6.59 5.91
CA GLU A 150 -8.02 -7.79 6.72
C GLU A 150 -7.61 -9.02 5.93
N LEU A 151 -6.57 -9.71 6.39
CA LEU A 151 -6.07 -10.91 5.73
C LEU A 151 -6.83 -12.16 6.20
N SER A 152 -7.06 -13.07 5.26
CA SER A 152 -7.74 -14.35 5.49
C SER A 152 -6.85 -15.49 5.03
N VAL A 153 -6.44 -16.35 5.96
CA VAL A 153 -5.59 -17.53 5.68
C VAL A 153 -6.32 -18.50 4.76
N ASP A 154 -5.66 -18.96 3.69
CA ASP A 154 -6.16 -20.05 2.86
C ASP A 154 -5.67 -21.39 3.41
N THR A 155 -6.54 -22.06 4.16
CA THR A 155 -6.25 -23.35 4.82
C THR A 155 -5.91 -24.47 3.84
N ASN A 156 -6.23 -24.34 2.55
CA ASN A 156 -5.83 -25.29 1.51
C ASN A 156 -4.35 -25.21 1.18
N THR A 157 -3.69 -24.08 1.46
CA THR A 157 -2.26 -23.88 1.19
C THR A 157 -1.37 -24.25 2.38
N VAL A 158 -1.94 -24.30 3.59
CA VAL A 158 -1.20 -24.39 4.86
C VAL A 158 -0.44 -25.72 4.97
N HIS A 159 0.87 -25.64 5.16
CA HIS A 159 1.68 -26.82 5.48
C HIS A 159 1.20 -27.49 6.78
N ARG A 160 1.19 -28.83 6.83
CA ARG A 160 0.58 -29.60 7.94
C ARG A 160 1.15 -29.28 9.32
N SER A 161 2.44 -29.01 9.45
CA SER A 161 3.02 -28.60 10.73
C SER A 161 2.88 -27.10 11.05
N ILE A 162 1.85 -26.43 10.51
CA ILE A 162 1.40 -25.11 10.95
C ILE A 162 0.00 -25.23 11.51
N GLN A 163 -0.16 -24.87 12.78
CA GLN A 163 -1.47 -24.71 13.39
C GLN A 163 -2.00 -23.30 13.12
N VAL A 164 -3.21 -23.22 12.59
CA VAL A 164 -3.93 -21.95 12.41
C VAL A 164 -5.06 -21.89 13.43
N SER A 165 -5.04 -20.87 14.28
CA SER A 165 -6.07 -20.63 15.30
C SER A 165 -6.76 -19.30 15.01
N ASN A 166 -8.10 -19.30 15.05
CA ASN A 166 -8.95 -18.13 14.83
C ASN A 166 -8.67 -17.39 13.50
N ASN A 167 -8.09 -18.03 12.49
CA ASN A 167 -7.69 -17.46 11.20
C ASN A 167 -6.67 -16.29 11.24
N TRP A 168 -6.17 -15.90 12.42
CA TRP A 168 -5.20 -14.81 12.57
C TRP A 168 -3.96 -15.17 13.39
N ILE A 169 -3.89 -16.37 13.95
CA ILE A 169 -2.71 -16.88 14.64
C ILE A 169 -2.19 -18.08 13.88
N MET A 170 -0.91 -18.04 13.49
CA MET A 170 -0.24 -19.13 12.79
C MET A 170 1.00 -19.53 13.59
N ARG A 171 1.04 -20.79 14.04
CA ARG A 171 2.10 -21.31 14.90
C ARG A 171 2.76 -22.52 14.28
N ARG A 172 4.09 -22.55 14.33
CA ARG A 172 4.86 -23.74 13.97
C ARG A 172 4.72 -24.78 15.09
N VAL A 173 4.30 -25.99 14.74
CA VAL A 173 4.08 -27.11 15.66
C VAL A 173 4.83 -28.36 15.19
N ALA A 174 5.19 -29.24 16.13
CA ALA A 174 5.90 -30.48 15.81
C ALA A 174 4.97 -31.54 15.18
N GLU A 175 3.72 -31.59 15.64
CA GLU A 175 2.71 -32.54 15.19
C GLU A 175 1.96 -32.00 13.96
N ASP A 176 1.83 -32.85 12.95
CA ASP A 176 1.08 -32.52 11.76
C ASP A 176 -0.40 -32.33 12.07
N GLN A 177 -0.93 -31.18 11.66
CA GLN A 177 -2.33 -30.86 11.77
C GLN A 177 -3.14 -31.63 10.71
N PRO A 178 -4.39 -32.03 11.03
CA PRO A 178 -5.19 -32.95 10.22
C PRO A 178 -5.81 -32.29 8.97
N TYR A 179 -5.06 -31.46 8.25
CA TYR A 179 -5.57 -30.84 7.02
C TYR A 179 -5.66 -31.86 5.88
N PRO A 180 -6.75 -31.84 5.08
CA PRO A 180 -6.93 -32.76 3.96
C PRO A 180 -5.84 -32.55 2.89
N ALA A 181 -5.55 -33.60 2.12
CA ALA A 181 -4.68 -33.48 0.96
C ALA A 181 -5.28 -32.45 -0.02
N HIS A 182 -4.44 -31.57 -0.56
CA HIS A 182 -4.87 -30.52 -1.49
C HIS A 182 -3.70 -30.12 -2.40
N PRO A 183 -3.92 -29.92 -3.73
CA PRO A 183 -2.84 -29.59 -4.66
C PRO A 183 -2.17 -28.23 -4.43
N GLU A 184 -2.84 -27.29 -3.75
CA GLU A 184 -2.24 -26.00 -3.42
C GLU A 184 -1.42 -26.02 -2.10
N ARG A 185 -1.38 -27.16 -1.41
CA ARG A 185 -0.75 -27.29 -0.10
C ARG A 185 0.76 -27.36 -0.23
N PHE A 186 1.47 -26.57 0.57
CA PHE A 186 2.91 -26.77 0.73
C PHE A 186 3.19 -28.09 1.46
N ASP A 187 4.02 -28.96 0.89
CA ASP A 187 4.31 -30.30 1.43
C ASP A 187 5.67 -30.43 2.13
N VAL A 188 6.64 -29.60 1.74
CA VAL A 188 8.02 -29.61 2.26
C VAL A 188 8.32 -28.36 3.08
N CYS A 189 7.99 -27.18 2.55
CA CYS A 189 8.29 -25.91 3.21
C CYS A 189 7.16 -25.52 4.17
N PRO A 190 7.44 -25.29 5.47
CA PRO A 190 6.48 -24.78 6.45
C PRO A 190 5.94 -23.38 6.11
N GLN A 191 5.00 -23.30 5.17
CA GLN A 191 4.48 -22.05 4.65
C GLN A 191 2.97 -22.10 4.41
N LEU A 192 2.40 -20.92 4.18
CA LEU A 192 1.01 -20.74 3.76
C LEU A 192 0.87 -19.45 2.95
N LEU A 193 -0.22 -19.36 2.19
CA LEU A 193 -0.72 -18.11 1.62
C LEU A 193 -2.06 -17.72 2.24
N CYS A 194 -2.34 -16.44 2.22
CA CYS A 194 -3.68 -15.89 2.39
C CYS A 194 -4.45 -15.97 1.07
N SER A 195 -5.77 -15.94 1.17
CA SER A 195 -6.71 -15.94 0.04
C SER A 195 -6.85 -14.55 -0.63
N ASN A 196 -6.35 -13.50 0.01
CA ASN A 196 -6.43 -12.12 -0.51
C ASN A 196 -5.59 -11.95 -1.78
N SER A 197 -6.27 -11.73 -2.91
CA SER A 197 -5.66 -11.36 -4.19
C SER A 197 -5.43 -9.85 -4.24
N LEU A 198 -4.17 -9.42 -4.18
CA LEU A 198 -3.78 -8.01 -4.13
C LEU A 198 -3.41 -7.49 -5.51
N THR A 199 -4.22 -6.56 -6.02
CA THR A 199 -3.99 -5.80 -7.26
C THR A 199 -4.02 -4.27 -7.05
N GLY A 200 -4.32 -3.83 -5.83
CA GLY A 200 -4.38 -2.41 -5.44
C GLY A 200 -3.36 -2.06 -4.36
N ARG A 201 -3.75 -1.14 -3.46
CA ARG A 201 -2.97 -0.76 -2.28
C ARG A 201 -3.44 -1.54 -1.07
N CYS A 202 -2.50 -2.13 -0.33
CA CYS A 202 -2.83 -2.97 0.80
C CYS A 202 -1.77 -2.88 1.89
N TYR A 203 -2.22 -2.63 3.12
CA TYR A 203 -1.38 -2.51 4.30
C TYR A 203 -1.85 -3.51 5.37
N TRP A 204 -0.93 -4.21 6.02
CA TRP A 204 -1.26 -5.03 7.19
C TRP A 204 -0.08 -5.07 8.16
N GLU A 205 -0.39 -5.40 9.41
CA GLU A 205 0.58 -5.46 10.49
C GLU A 205 0.62 -6.86 11.09
N VAL A 206 1.80 -7.26 11.51
CA VAL A 206 2.10 -8.61 11.96
C VAL A 206 2.98 -8.57 13.19
N GLU A 207 2.54 -9.20 14.27
CA GLU A 207 3.38 -9.55 15.40
C GLU A 207 3.98 -10.94 15.18
N TRP A 208 5.25 -11.11 15.52
CA TRP A 208 5.96 -12.36 15.27
C TRP A 208 6.87 -12.77 16.43
N THR A 209 7.10 -14.08 16.54
CA THR A 209 8.03 -14.68 17.50
C THR A 209 8.86 -15.75 16.80
N GLY A 210 10.10 -15.95 17.24
CA GLY A 210 11.01 -16.95 16.69
C GLY A 210 11.53 -16.55 15.31
N TRP A 211 11.53 -17.49 14.36
CA TRP A 211 12.06 -17.29 13.02
C TRP A 211 10.97 -17.46 11.97
N VAL A 212 10.62 -16.37 11.29
CA VAL A 212 9.50 -16.32 10.35
C VAL A 212 9.85 -15.59 9.05
N TRP A 213 9.12 -15.92 7.98
CA TRP A 213 9.10 -15.18 6.73
C TRP A 213 7.74 -14.50 6.57
N ILE A 214 7.76 -13.19 6.32
CA ILE A 214 6.57 -12.39 6.00
C ILE A 214 6.73 -11.95 4.56
N SER A 215 5.84 -12.45 3.70
CA SER A 215 6.08 -12.43 2.25
C SER A 215 4.85 -12.00 1.48
N VAL A 216 5.07 -11.60 0.24
CA VAL A 216 4.04 -11.62 -0.80
C VAL A 216 4.54 -12.47 -1.96
N ALA A 217 3.65 -13.22 -2.59
CA ALA A 217 4.01 -14.11 -3.68
C ALA A 217 2.92 -14.20 -4.74
N TYR A 218 3.31 -14.56 -5.96
CA TYR A 218 2.35 -15.05 -6.95
C TYR A 218 1.80 -16.40 -6.52
N LYS A 219 0.55 -16.69 -6.91
CA LYS A 219 -0.11 -17.96 -6.59
C LYS A 219 0.66 -19.18 -7.12
N LYS A 220 1.32 -19.03 -8.28
CA LYS A 220 2.11 -20.07 -8.94
C LYS A 220 3.43 -20.46 -8.26
N ILE A 221 3.74 -19.91 -7.07
CA ILE A 221 4.89 -20.37 -6.29
C ILE A 221 4.83 -21.89 -6.11
N TRP A 222 6.00 -22.52 -6.24
CA TRP A 222 6.16 -23.97 -6.21
C TRP A 222 5.70 -24.55 -4.85
N ARG A 223 4.94 -25.64 -4.85
CA ARG A 223 4.34 -26.23 -3.64
C ARG A 223 4.90 -27.57 -3.21
N HIS A 224 5.41 -28.34 -4.16
CA HIS A 224 5.64 -29.78 -3.97
C HIS A 224 7.08 -30.22 -4.17
N GLY A 225 7.61 -31.00 -3.24
CA GLY A 225 8.95 -31.57 -3.34
C GLY A 225 10.08 -30.58 -3.01
N SER A 226 11.29 -31.12 -2.92
CA SER A 226 12.43 -30.47 -2.22
C SER A 226 13.15 -29.36 -3.00
N SER A 227 12.51 -28.79 -4.01
CA SER A 227 13.11 -27.67 -4.76
C SER A 227 13.18 -26.42 -3.88
N PRO A 228 14.33 -25.72 -3.82
CA PRO A 228 14.44 -24.43 -3.15
C PRO A 228 13.41 -23.40 -3.65
N GLN A 229 12.91 -23.59 -4.87
CA GLN A 229 11.89 -22.70 -5.47
C GLN A 229 10.58 -22.66 -4.68
N GLY A 230 10.30 -23.64 -3.81
CA GLY A 230 9.13 -23.61 -2.95
C GLY A 230 9.24 -22.61 -1.79
N GLN A 231 10.45 -22.26 -1.36
CA GLN A 231 10.68 -21.39 -0.22
C GLN A 231 10.52 -19.90 -0.59
N PHE A 232 9.83 -19.14 0.24
CA PHE A 232 9.69 -17.69 0.11
C PHE A 232 11.05 -17.00 0.04
N GLY A 233 11.24 -16.18 -0.99
CA GLY A 233 12.47 -15.43 -1.27
C GLY A 233 13.52 -16.22 -2.06
N ALA A 234 13.41 -17.54 -2.16
CA ALA A 234 14.33 -18.39 -2.94
C ALA A 234 13.89 -18.60 -4.41
N ASN A 235 12.96 -17.77 -4.89
CA ASN A 235 12.40 -17.82 -6.24
C ASN A 235 12.07 -16.42 -6.78
N GLN A 236 11.72 -16.32 -8.06
CA GLN A 236 11.32 -15.08 -8.72
C GLN A 236 9.85 -14.70 -8.47
N HIS A 237 9.11 -15.52 -7.72
CA HIS A 237 7.67 -15.39 -7.52
C HIS A 237 7.32 -14.86 -6.13
N SER A 238 8.30 -14.51 -5.29
CA SER A 238 8.08 -14.05 -3.93
C SER A 238 9.08 -12.99 -3.50
N TRP A 239 8.60 -12.07 -2.65
CA TRP A 239 9.36 -10.99 -2.02
C TRP A 239 9.13 -11.08 -0.52
N SER A 240 10.21 -11.28 0.23
CA SER A 240 10.10 -11.78 1.59
C SER A 240 10.97 -11.00 2.55
N LEU A 241 10.43 -10.74 3.74
CA LEU A 241 11.17 -10.31 4.90
C LEU A 241 11.32 -11.50 5.83
N GLU A 242 12.56 -11.91 6.09
CA GLU A 242 12.90 -12.82 7.16
C GLU A 242 13.06 -12.02 8.46
N CYS A 243 12.38 -12.48 9.50
CA CYS A 243 12.43 -11.91 10.84
C CYS A 243 13.00 -12.95 11.81
N SER A 244 13.97 -12.53 12.60
CA SER A 244 14.64 -13.37 13.61
C SER A 244 15.12 -12.53 14.80
N ASP A 245 15.49 -13.20 15.88
CA ASP A 245 16.09 -12.55 17.06
C ASP A 245 17.41 -11.82 16.73
N SER A 246 18.10 -12.24 15.68
CA SER A 246 19.32 -11.59 15.17
C SER A 246 19.07 -10.36 14.31
N GLY A 247 17.83 -10.10 13.90
CA GLY A 247 17.46 -8.97 13.05
C GLY A 247 16.64 -9.37 11.83
N TYR A 248 16.74 -8.54 10.79
CA TYR A 248 15.93 -8.65 9.58
C TYR A 248 16.79 -8.88 8.36
N SER A 249 16.30 -9.70 7.44
CA SER A 249 16.91 -9.88 6.13
C SER A 249 15.83 -9.88 5.07
N VAL A 250 16.13 -9.36 3.88
CA VAL A 250 15.20 -9.42 2.75
C VAL A 250 15.67 -10.42 1.71
N LEU A 251 14.72 -11.17 1.17
CA LEU A 251 14.99 -12.26 0.23
C LEU A 251 14.13 -12.16 -1.01
N HIS A 252 14.76 -12.27 -2.18
CA HIS A 252 14.11 -12.40 -3.48
C HIS A 252 15.06 -13.10 -4.46
N ASN A 253 14.55 -14.06 -5.24
CA ASN A 253 15.31 -14.80 -6.24
C ASN A 253 16.64 -15.38 -5.71
N ASN A 254 16.59 -16.00 -4.52
CA ASN A 254 17.73 -16.59 -3.83
C ASN A 254 18.84 -15.59 -3.45
N LYS A 255 18.55 -14.28 -3.51
CA LYS A 255 19.44 -13.23 -3.02
C LYS A 255 18.96 -12.78 -1.66
N ARG A 256 19.84 -12.82 -0.67
CA ARG A 256 19.63 -12.36 0.70
C ARG A 256 20.40 -11.07 0.91
N VAL A 257 19.75 -10.08 1.53
CA VAL A 257 20.40 -8.85 2.01
C VAL A 257 20.05 -8.70 3.48
N ASP A 258 21.08 -8.79 4.34
CA ASP A 258 20.91 -8.55 5.77
C ASP A 258 20.77 -7.04 6.03
N LEU A 259 19.79 -6.68 6.84
CA LEU A 259 19.52 -5.28 7.18
C LEU A 259 20.29 -4.90 8.46
N PRO A 260 20.60 -3.60 8.66
CA PRO A 260 21.32 -3.15 9.83
C PRO A 260 20.63 -3.59 11.14
N PRO A 261 21.39 -3.98 12.17
CA PRO A 261 20.83 -4.36 13.45
C PRO A 261 20.11 -3.16 14.07
N LEU A 262 18.82 -3.31 14.34
CA LEU A 262 18.02 -2.30 15.03
C LEU A 262 17.93 -2.69 16.51
N SER A 263 18.13 -1.72 17.42
CA SER A 263 18.03 -1.90 18.88
C SER A 263 16.83 -2.76 19.28
N SER A 264 17.07 -3.82 20.05
CA SER A 264 16.19 -4.98 20.25
C SER A 264 15.14 -4.80 21.37
N THR A 265 14.98 -3.60 21.92
CA THR A 265 14.08 -3.39 23.08
C THR A 265 12.62 -3.12 22.72
N GLY A 266 12.29 -3.02 21.43
CA GLY A 266 10.94 -2.72 20.95
C GLY A 266 10.10 -3.96 20.59
N PRO A 267 8.78 -3.81 20.42
CA PRO A 267 7.89 -4.90 20.05
C PRO A 267 8.32 -5.56 18.72
N ARG A 268 8.13 -6.89 18.65
CA ARG A 268 8.39 -7.69 17.44
C ARG A 268 7.21 -7.59 16.48
N ARG A 269 7.05 -6.39 15.92
CA ARG A 269 5.95 -6.06 15.01
C ARG A 269 6.49 -5.43 13.74
N VAL A 270 5.99 -5.90 12.61
CA VAL A 270 6.31 -5.35 11.30
C VAL A 270 5.03 -5.01 10.55
N ALA A 271 5.13 -4.06 9.62
CA ALA A 271 4.08 -3.77 8.68
C ALA A 271 4.55 -4.06 7.26
N VAL A 272 3.61 -4.46 6.42
CA VAL A 272 3.81 -4.63 4.98
C VAL A 272 2.88 -3.67 4.27
N TYR A 273 3.41 -2.95 3.29
CA TYR A 273 2.63 -2.12 2.38
C TYR A 273 2.90 -2.53 0.94
N VAL A 274 1.87 -3.00 0.26
CA VAL A 274 1.88 -3.30 -1.16
C VAL A 274 1.23 -2.12 -1.89
N ASN A 275 1.96 -1.48 -2.78
CA ASN A 275 1.41 -0.52 -3.75
C ASN A 275 1.55 -1.14 -5.14
N TYR A 276 0.58 -1.99 -5.49
CA TYR A 276 0.61 -2.77 -6.73
C TYR A 276 0.72 -1.89 -7.98
N PRO A 277 -0.07 -0.78 -8.13
CA PRO A 277 0.08 0.12 -9.28
C PRO A 277 1.45 0.76 -9.41
N ALA A 278 2.11 1.06 -8.28
CA ALA A 278 3.46 1.62 -8.27
C ALA A 278 4.58 0.56 -8.37
N GLY A 279 4.22 -0.73 -8.34
CA GLY A 279 5.18 -1.81 -8.41
C GLY A 279 6.04 -1.96 -7.16
N THR A 280 5.50 -1.69 -5.96
CA THR A 280 6.29 -1.72 -4.72
C THR A 280 5.73 -2.63 -3.62
N VAL A 281 6.65 -3.25 -2.89
CA VAL A 281 6.41 -3.93 -1.60
C VAL A 281 7.36 -3.33 -0.58
N THR A 282 6.84 -2.66 0.42
CA THR A 282 7.64 -2.04 1.48
C THR A 282 7.39 -2.74 2.80
N PHE A 283 8.49 -3.02 3.50
CA PHE A 283 8.49 -3.56 4.84
C PHE A 283 8.89 -2.47 5.83
N TYR A 284 8.20 -2.41 6.96
CA TYR A 284 8.49 -1.50 8.06
C TYR A 284 8.59 -2.28 9.37
N ARG A 285 9.45 -1.83 10.27
CA ARG A 285 9.38 -2.20 11.69
C ARG A 285 8.47 -1.21 12.40
N ILE A 286 7.62 -1.71 13.28
CA ILE A 286 6.83 -0.88 14.19
C ILE A 286 7.53 -0.85 15.56
N THR A 287 7.80 0.35 16.07
CA THR A 287 8.36 0.53 17.42
C THR A 287 7.30 1.08 18.36
N THR A 288 7.41 2.33 18.82
CA THR A 288 6.39 3.04 19.60
C THR A 288 5.34 3.66 18.66
N ASP A 289 4.60 2.82 17.93
CA ASP A 289 3.63 3.20 16.88
C ASP A 289 4.17 4.03 15.71
N THR A 290 5.49 4.07 15.56
CA THR A 290 6.15 4.67 14.40
C THR A 290 6.60 3.60 13.42
N LEU A 291 6.39 3.86 12.14
CA LEU A 291 6.87 3.03 11.05
C LEU A 291 8.31 3.42 10.74
N VAL A 292 9.23 2.52 11.03
CA VAL A 292 10.63 2.62 10.62
C VAL A 292 10.78 1.80 9.34
N HIS A 293 11.12 2.47 8.23
CA HIS A 293 11.37 1.80 6.95
C HIS A 293 12.49 0.76 7.10
N LEU A 294 12.24 -0.45 6.62
CA LEU A 294 13.25 -1.52 6.53
C LEU A 294 13.77 -1.65 5.12
N TYR A 295 12.86 -1.86 4.16
CA TYR A 295 13.23 -2.12 2.78
C TYR A 295 12.04 -1.94 1.84
N THR A 296 12.29 -1.51 0.61
CA THR A 296 11.30 -1.46 -0.47
C THR A 296 11.80 -2.23 -1.68
N PHE A 297 11.07 -3.28 -2.05
CA PHE A 297 11.22 -3.87 -3.38
C PHE A 297 10.51 -3.00 -4.41
N LYS A 298 11.15 -2.80 -5.56
CA LYS A 298 10.55 -2.19 -6.75
C LYS A 298 10.61 -3.18 -7.89
N THR A 299 9.47 -3.45 -8.52
CA THR A 299 9.34 -4.44 -9.59
C THR A 299 8.07 -4.20 -10.40
N THR A 300 7.96 -4.81 -11.57
CA THR A 300 6.71 -4.83 -12.33
C THR A 300 5.97 -6.12 -12.00
N PHE A 301 4.82 -6.01 -11.34
CA PHE A 301 3.98 -7.17 -11.07
C PHE A 301 3.23 -7.59 -12.34
N ILE A 302 3.21 -8.90 -12.61
CA ILE A 302 2.58 -9.47 -13.80
C ILE A 302 1.31 -10.26 -13.47
N GLU A 303 1.10 -10.57 -12.20
CA GLU A 303 -0.01 -11.36 -11.67
C GLU A 303 -0.39 -10.83 -10.28
N PRO A 304 -1.61 -11.09 -9.79
CA PRO A 304 -2.00 -10.73 -8.44
C PRO A 304 -1.07 -11.33 -7.37
N LEU A 305 -0.81 -10.55 -6.33
CA LEU A 305 0.00 -10.97 -5.19
C LEU A 305 -0.86 -11.53 -4.06
N PHE A 306 -0.33 -12.50 -3.34
CA PHE A 306 -0.96 -13.12 -2.18
C PHE A 306 -0.02 -12.98 -0.98
N PRO A 307 -0.48 -12.44 0.16
CA PRO A 307 0.29 -12.45 1.39
C PRO A 307 0.62 -13.88 1.82
N GLY A 308 1.82 -14.09 2.31
CA GLY A 308 2.33 -15.40 2.70
C GLY A 308 3.13 -15.35 3.97
N PHE A 309 3.06 -16.45 4.73
CA PHE A 309 3.79 -16.60 5.98
C PHE A 309 4.55 -17.92 5.97
N GLY A 310 5.82 -17.86 6.30
CA GLY A 310 6.72 -19.01 6.35
C GLY A 310 7.39 -19.16 7.70
N PHE A 311 7.83 -20.37 7.98
CA PHE A 311 8.53 -20.77 9.20
C PHE A 311 9.74 -21.63 8.83
N GLY A 312 10.72 -21.73 9.74
CA GLY A 312 11.94 -22.49 9.50
C GLY A 312 11.67 -23.95 9.09
N LEU A 313 12.50 -24.48 8.17
CA LEU A 313 12.48 -25.90 7.80
C LEU A 313 12.76 -26.79 9.02
N TRP A 314 12.47 -28.09 8.92
CA TRP A 314 12.68 -29.05 10.02
C TRP A 314 14.10 -29.04 10.60
N SER A 315 15.13 -28.86 9.78
CA SER A 315 16.53 -28.73 10.24
C SER A 315 16.81 -27.46 11.06
N TRP A 316 15.90 -26.50 11.01
CA TRP A 316 15.95 -25.19 11.67
C TRP A 316 14.69 -24.98 12.51
N PHE A 317 14.07 -26.06 12.98
CA PHE A 317 12.85 -25.98 13.78
C PHE A 317 13.14 -25.21 15.07
N VAL A 318 12.57 -24.02 15.18
CA VAL A 318 12.53 -23.25 16.42
C VAL A 318 11.11 -23.40 17.01
N PRO A 319 10.95 -24.24 18.05
CA PRO A 319 9.65 -24.43 18.70
C PRO A 319 9.09 -23.08 19.14
N GLY A 320 7.81 -22.85 18.90
CA GLY A 320 7.14 -21.61 19.33
C GLY A 320 7.24 -20.43 18.36
N SER A 321 7.81 -20.60 17.15
CA SER A 321 7.75 -19.56 16.13
C SER A 321 6.29 -19.30 15.71
N SER A 322 5.88 -18.04 15.72
CA SER A 322 4.48 -17.66 15.48
C SER A 322 4.35 -16.34 14.73
N VAL A 323 3.23 -16.22 14.04
CA VAL A 323 2.76 -15.03 13.33
C VAL A 323 1.35 -14.72 13.85
N HIS A 324 1.11 -13.46 14.20
CA HIS A 324 -0.15 -12.95 14.68
C HIS A 324 -0.55 -11.76 13.81
N LEU A 325 -1.63 -11.90 13.04
CA LEU A 325 -2.18 -10.81 12.25
C LEU A 325 -2.82 -9.79 13.20
N CYS A 326 -2.32 -8.55 13.18
CA CYS A 326 -2.85 -7.49 14.04
C CYS A 326 -4.17 -6.96 13.49
N SER A 327 -5.08 -6.57 14.38
CA SER A 327 -6.25 -5.82 13.98
C SER A 327 -5.93 -4.34 13.74
N ASN A 328 -6.79 -3.71 12.96
CA ASN A 328 -6.78 -2.28 12.64
C ASN A 328 -6.83 -1.34 13.88
N ALA A 329 -7.00 -1.89 15.09
CA ALA A 329 -7.10 -1.16 16.35
C ALA A 329 -5.79 -1.15 17.18
N GLY A 330 -4.68 -1.70 16.69
CA GLY A 330 -3.45 -1.78 17.51
C GLY A 330 -3.50 -2.86 18.59
N GLU A 331 -4.69 -3.36 18.92
CA GLU A 331 -4.92 -4.45 19.87
C GLU A 331 -4.96 -5.82 19.17
N ALA A 332 -4.40 -6.82 19.85
CA ALA A 332 -4.65 -8.22 19.53
C ALA A 332 -6.17 -8.47 19.57
N ARG A 333 -6.71 -9.14 18.54
CA ARG A 333 -8.11 -9.59 18.58
C ARG A 333 -8.21 -10.64 19.69
N VAL A 334 -9.01 -10.33 20.71
CA VAL A 334 -9.30 -11.21 21.85
C VAL A 334 -9.89 -12.53 21.36
#